data_AF-A0A926PUE1-F1
#
_entry.id   AF-A0A926PUE1-F1
#
_cell.length_a   1.000
_cell.length_b   1.000
_cell.length_c   1.000
_cell.angle_alpha   90.00
_cell.angle_beta   90.00
_cell.angle_gamma   90.00
#
_symmetry.space_group_name_H-M   'P 1'
#
loop_
_entity.id
_entity.type
_entity.pdbx_description
1 polymer ?
#
loop_
_entity_poly.entity_id
_entity_poly.type
_entity_poly.pdbx_seq_one_letter_code
_entity_poly.pdbx_strand_id
1 'polypeptide(L)'
;MSIPLLKVTPKTQNQRVEGYDVPDEDDPTLYRLSHAISDTDVNEIIWAAYRQIFSEHLVLESYRQPALESQLRNRAISVREFIRGLGKSDVYRDEIADLNSNYRIVDLTFKRFLGRASYSKDEQIAWSIVIATKGLHGFIDAVVDSDEYRQNFGDDVVPYQRRRMEGRPFNLTNPRYSDYWRNRMLEMELQTRSYYQVRQYQSGNLDRKVIRQAVSPMFFNMAQSLLIPQQDSQRDVARATSSTIKVPDSSRSAGEVKPTVKATNVALPYRYLYNMPKV
;
A
#
# COMPACT_ATOMS: atom_id res chain seq x y z
N MET A 1 -24.95 -33.04 24.29
CA MET A 1 -24.05 -32.60 25.38
C MET A 1 -23.07 -31.58 24.83
N SER A 2 -22.93 -30.41 25.46
CA SER A 2 -21.95 -29.40 25.04
C SER A 2 -20.55 -29.85 25.48
N ILE A 3 -19.71 -30.25 24.52
CA ILE A 3 -18.30 -30.56 24.79
C ILE A 3 -17.61 -29.23 25.15
N PRO A 4 -17.02 -29.09 26.35
CA PRO A 4 -16.31 -27.87 26.72
C PRO A 4 -15.03 -27.72 25.89
N LEU A 5 -14.62 -26.48 25.65
CA LEU A 5 -13.35 -26.18 24.99
C LEU A 5 -12.17 -26.75 25.79
N LEU A 6 -11.18 -27.28 25.09
CA LEU A 6 -9.93 -27.73 25.69
C LEU A 6 -9.23 -26.55 26.38
N LYS A 7 -8.75 -26.75 27.61
CA LYS A 7 -7.95 -25.74 28.31
C LYS A 7 -6.60 -25.58 27.62
N VAL A 8 -6.25 -24.36 27.26
CA VAL A 8 -4.98 -24.03 26.59
C VAL A 8 -4.18 -23.10 27.47
N THR A 9 -2.89 -23.38 27.60
CA THR A 9 -1.97 -22.53 28.35
C THR A 9 -1.58 -21.32 27.49
N PRO A 10 -1.89 -20.09 27.92
CA PRO A 10 -1.63 -18.91 27.11
C PRO A 10 -0.14 -18.57 27.11
N LYS A 11 0.38 -18.16 25.95
CA LYS A 11 1.76 -17.72 25.78
C LYS A 11 1.94 -16.26 26.22
N THR A 12 3.18 -15.87 26.50
CA THR A 12 3.56 -14.46 26.69
C THR A 12 3.40 -13.70 25.37
N GLN A 13 2.53 -12.69 25.36
CA GLN A 13 2.31 -11.77 24.23
C GLN A 13 2.12 -10.35 24.79
N ASN A 14 2.50 -9.32 24.02
CA ASN A 14 2.58 -7.93 24.49
C ASN A 14 1.26 -7.41 25.07
N GLN A 15 0.13 -7.74 24.43
CA GLN A 15 -1.19 -7.25 24.83
C GLN A 15 -1.73 -7.87 26.13
N ARG A 16 -1.03 -8.82 26.75
CA ARG A 16 -1.44 -9.41 28.04
C ARG A 16 -0.94 -8.65 29.26
N VAL A 17 0.11 -7.86 29.10
CA VAL A 17 0.69 -7.04 30.17
C VAL A 17 0.02 -5.68 30.13
N GLU A 18 -0.03 -4.91 31.21
CA GLU A 18 -0.44 -3.49 31.11
C GLU A 18 0.68 -2.69 30.43
N GLY A 19 0.30 -1.74 29.58
CA GLY A 19 1.25 -0.87 28.87
C GLY A 19 1.27 0.46 29.60
N TYR A 20 2.46 1.03 29.77
CA TYR A 20 2.64 2.36 30.37
C TYR A 20 3.00 3.41 29.30
N ASP A 21 2.79 3.04 28.04
CA ASP A 21 3.16 3.85 26.88
C ASP A 21 2.18 5.02 26.74
N VAL A 22 2.72 6.19 26.39
CA VAL A 22 1.93 7.38 26.07
C VAL A 22 1.53 7.28 24.60
N PRO A 23 0.27 7.59 24.24
CA PRO A 23 -0.17 7.49 22.86
C PRO A 23 0.72 8.28 21.88
N ASP A 24 1.18 7.62 20.82
CA ASP A 24 2.05 8.18 19.78
C ASP A 24 1.44 8.02 18.38
N GLU A 25 2.10 8.53 17.34
CA GLU A 25 1.66 8.42 15.94
C GLU A 25 1.60 6.96 15.43
N ASP A 26 2.38 6.07 16.04
CA ASP A 26 2.42 4.64 15.70
C ASP A 26 1.21 3.85 16.26
N ASP A 27 0.41 4.45 17.14
CA ASP A 27 -0.77 3.79 17.70
C ASP A 27 -1.92 3.69 16.69
N PRO A 28 -2.69 2.58 16.74
CA PRO A 28 -3.79 2.38 15.83
C PRO A 28 -4.88 3.44 16.06
N THR A 29 -5.37 4.02 14.96
CA THR A 29 -6.51 4.93 15.00
C THR A 29 -7.77 4.20 15.46
N LEU A 30 -8.42 4.72 16.51
CA LEU A 30 -9.63 4.12 17.06
C LEU A 30 -10.86 4.61 16.31
N TYR A 31 -11.40 3.75 15.44
CA TYR A 31 -12.68 3.98 14.77
C TYR A 31 -13.84 3.58 15.68
N ARG A 32 -14.52 4.59 16.24
CA ARG A 32 -15.64 4.42 17.16
C ARG A 32 -16.92 5.05 16.59
N LEU A 33 -18.00 4.29 16.55
CA LEU A 33 -19.27 4.78 15.98
C LEU A 33 -19.93 5.87 16.86
N SER A 34 -19.75 5.87 18.18
CA SER A 34 -20.24 6.97 19.03
C SER A 34 -19.59 8.33 18.75
N HIS A 35 -18.39 8.35 18.13
CA HIS A 35 -17.70 9.59 17.76
C HIS A 35 -18.03 10.06 16.34
N ALA A 36 -18.73 9.25 15.54
CA ALA A 36 -19.12 9.61 14.18
C ALA A 36 -20.28 10.60 14.19
N ILE A 37 -20.04 11.80 13.67
CA ILE A 37 -21.02 12.89 13.57
C ILE A 37 -21.50 13.03 12.12
N SER A 38 -20.61 12.85 11.16
CA SER A 38 -20.86 12.99 9.72
C SER A 38 -21.01 11.62 9.03
N ASP A 39 -21.69 11.59 7.86
CA ASP A 39 -21.74 10.40 7.00
C ASP A 39 -20.32 10.00 6.51
N THR A 40 -19.42 10.99 6.37
CA THR A 40 -18.01 10.74 6.05
C THR A 40 -17.34 9.88 7.11
N ASP A 41 -17.58 10.16 8.39
CA ASP A 41 -16.98 9.43 9.51
C ASP A 41 -17.50 7.99 9.55
N VAL A 42 -18.79 7.80 9.26
CA VAL A 42 -19.39 6.46 9.16
C VAL A 42 -18.80 5.70 7.97
N ASN A 43 -18.55 6.37 6.85
CA ASN A 43 -17.88 5.74 5.70
C ASN A 43 -16.44 5.32 6.03
N GLU A 44 -15.71 6.09 6.82
CA GLU A 44 -14.38 5.71 7.29
C GLU A 44 -14.42 4.50 8.22
N ILE A 45 -15.40 4.42 9.12
CA ILE A 45 -15.62 3.25 9.99
C ILE A 45 -15.92 2.00 9.15
N ILE A 46 -16.80 2.13 8.17
CA ILE A 46 -17.15 1.03 7.25
C ILE A 46 -15.89 0.57 6.50
N TRP A 47 -15.12 1.51 5.95
CA TRP A 47 -13.89 1.21 5.23
C TRP A 47 -12.84 0.53 6.13
N ALA A 48 -12.65 1.02 7.35
CA ALA A 48 -11.75 0.43 8.34
C ALA A 48 -12.17 -1.00 8.71
N ALA A 49 -13.46 -1.26 8.89
CA ALA A 49 -13.99 -2.58 9.16
C ALA A 49 -13.79 -3.56 7.99
N TYR A 50 -14.02 -3.13 6.75
CA TYR A 50 -13.70 -3.94 5.56
C TYR A 50 -12.20 -4.25 5.47
N ARG A 51 -11.35 -3.23 5.67
CA ARG A 51 -9.88 -3.39 5.64
C ARG A 51 -9.40 -4.36 6.73
N GLN A 52 -10.01 -4.31 7.91
CA GLN A 52 -9.66 -5.20 9.02
C GLN A 52 -10.11 -6.64 8.78
N ILE A 53 -11.34 -6.87 8.31
CA ILE A 53 -11.93 -8.22 8.21
C ILE A 53 -11.58 -8.92 6.90
N PHE A 54 -11.49 -8.22 5.76
CA PHE A 54 -11.18 -8.84 4.47
C PHE A 54 -9.73 -8.63 4.03
N SER A 55 -9.06 -7.57 4.49
CA SER A 55 -7.83 -7.01 3.91
C SER A 55 -8.10 -6.09 2.73
N GLU A 56 -7.15 -5.21 2.45
CA GLU A 56 -7.27 -4.12 1.46
C GLU A 56 -7.55 -4.61 0.03
N HIS A 57 -6.98 -5.74 -0.38
CA HIS A 57 -7.17 -6.28 -1.74
C HIS A 57 -8.56 -6.87 -2.00
N LEU A 58 -9.37 -7.10 -0.95
CA LEU A 58 -10.72 -7.63 -1.06
C LEU A 58 -11.79 -6.55 -0.85
N VAL A 59 -11.41 -5.27 -0.77
CA VAL A 59 -12.36 -4.15 -0.73
C VAL A 59 -12.78 -3.79 -2.16
N LEU A 60 -13.46 -4.73 -2.81
CA LEU A 60 -14.00 -4.57 -4.16
C LEU A 60 -15.47 -4.18 -4.08
N GLU A 61 -15.95 -3.45 -5.11
CA GLU A 61 -17.36 -3.05 -5.21
C GLU A 61 -18.31 -4.27 -5.16
N SER A 62 -17.93 -5.38 -5.80
CA SER A 62 -18.68 -6.64 -5.79
C SER A 62 -18.76 -7.32 -4.42
N TYR A 63 -17.84 -7.02 -3.50
CA TYR A 63 -17.76 -7.64 -2.18
C TYR A 63 -18.36 -6.77 -1.07
N ARG A 64 -18.82 -5.56 -1.39
CA ARG A 64 -19.53 -4.69 -0.46
C ARG A 64 -20.87 -5.28 -0.05
N GLN A 65 -21.28 -4.97 1.18
CA GLN A 65 -22.49 -5.51 1.81
C GLN A 65 -23.45 -4.36 2.10
N PRO A 66 -24.16 -3.83 1.07
CA PRO A 66 -24.94 -2.59 1.19
C PRO A 66 -26.04 -2.68 2.25
N ALA A 67 -26.62 -3.87 2.45
CA ALA A 67 -27.62 -4.09 3.49
C ALA A 67 -27.05 -3.87 4.90
N LEU A 68 -25.85 -4.41 5.19
CA LEU A 68 -25.17 -4.23 6.47
C LEU A 68 -24.71 -2.78 6.66
N GLU A 69 -24.18 -2.16 5.60
CA GLU A 69 -23.75 -0.75 5.63
C GLU A 69 -24.92 0.18 5.95
N SER A 70 -26.09 -0.04 5.33
CA SER A 70 -27.29 0.75 5.58
C SER A 70 -27.80 0.59 7.02
N GLN A 71 -27.74 -0.63 7.57
CA GLN A 71 -28.11 -0.89 8.96
C GLN A 71 -27.17 -0.18 9.94
N LEU A 72 -25.87 -0.15 9.65
CA LEU A 72 -24.88 0.54 10.48
C LEU A 72 -25.07 2.07 10.42
N ARG A 73 -25.29 2.62 9.22
CA ARG A 73 -25.58 4.06 9.03
C ARG A 73 -26.82 4.50 9.79
N ASN A 74 -27.86 3.67 9.79
CA ASN A 74 -29.09 3.91 10.56
C ASN A 74 -28.96 3.60 12.06
N ARG A 75 -27.78 3.18 12.53
CA ARG A 75 -27.51 2.75 13.91
C ARG A 75 -28.47 1.65 14.41
N ALA A 76 -29.00 0.85 13.49
CA ALA A 76 -29.85 -0.29 13.80
C ALA A 76 -29.03 -1.47 14.32
N ILE A 77 -27.77 -1.57 13.88
CA ILE A 77 -26.79 -2.53 14.36
C ILE A 77 -25.59 -1.78 14.95
N SER A 78 -24.93 -2.41 15.93
CA SER A 78 -23.68 -1.91 16.48
C SER A 78 -22.49 -2.28 15.59
N VAL A 79 -21.31 -1.71 15.85
CA VAL A 79 -20.08 -2.06 15.12
C VAL A 79 -19.75 -3.54 15.33
N ARG A 80 -19.97 -4.08 16.53
CA ARG A 80 -19.81 -5.52 16.79
C ARG A 80 -20.69 -6.38 15.88
N GLU A 81 -21.97 -6.02 15.75
CA GLU A 81 -22.90 -6.77 14.90
C GLU A 81 -22.59 -6.59 13.41
N PHE A 82 -22.06 -5.44 13.01
CA PHE A 82 -21.52 -5.23 11.66
C PHE A 82 -20.33 -6.16 11.38
N ILE A 83 -19.36 -6.24 12.30
CA ILE A 83 -18.21 -7.15 12.21
C ILE A 83 -18.66 -8.62 12.19
N ARG A 84 -19.66 -8.99 13.01
CA ARG A 84 -20.29 -10.32 12.99
C ARG A 84 -20.89 -10.61 11.61
N GLY A 85 -21.61 -9.65 11.03
CA GLY A 85 -22.20 -9.74 9.70
C GLY A 85 -21.15 -9.93 8.60
N LEU A 86 -20.05 -9.17 8.64
CA LEU A 86 -18.94 -9.34 7.70
C LEU A 86 -18.31 -10.73 7.81
N GLY A 87 -18.11 -11.26 9.02
CA GLY A 87 -17.59 -12.63 9.22
C GLY A 87 -18.53 -13.74 8.74
N LYS A 88 -19.83 -13.46 8.63
CA LYS A 88 -20.86 -14.39 8.12
C LYS A 88 -21.22 -14.19 6.65
N SER A 89 -20.58 -13.23 5.98
CA SER A 89 -20.81 -12.97 4.56
C SER A 89 -20.25 -14.11 3.69
N ASP A 90 -20.84 -14.29 2.51
CA ASP A 90 -20.34 -15.25 1.52
C ASP A 90 -18.91 -14.90 1.08
N VAL A 91 -18.57 -13.61 1.02
CA VAL A 91 -17.20 -13.15 0.76
C VAL A 91 -16.21 -13.72 1.76
N TYR A 92 -16.54 -13.69 3.06
CA TYR A 92 -15.66 -14.25 4.08
C TYR A 92 -15.50 -15.76 3.92
N ARG A 93 -16.58 -16.44 3.57
CA ARG A 93 -16.58 -17.88 3.34
C ARG A 93 -15.72 -18.26 2.14
N ASP A 94 -16.00 -17.70 0.99
CA ASP A 94 -15.39 -18.09 -0.29
C ASP A 94 -13.92 -17.67 -0.36
N GLU A 95 -13.60 -16.46 0.09
CA GLU A 95 -12.25 -15.90 -0.05
C GLU A 95 -11.31 -16.29 1.09
N ILE A 96 -11.83 -16.63 2.27
CA ILE A 96 -11.00 -16.88 3.45
C ILE A 96 -11.24 -18.29 4.00
N ALA A 97 -12.48 -18.70 4.24
CA ALA A 97 -12.73 -20.00 4.86
C ALA A 97 -12.38 -21.16 3.92
N ASP A 98 -12.90 -21.16 2.70
CA ASP A 98 -12.79 -22.30 1.79
C ASP A 98 -11.35 -22.56 1.30
N LEU A 99 -10.51 -21.51 1.29
CA LEU A 99 -9.11 -21.60 0.88
C LEU A 99 -8.15 -22.04 2.01
N ASN A 100 -8.65 -22.26 3.23
CA ASN A 100 -7.80 -22.52 4.40
C ASN A 100 -8.29 -23.73 5.20
N SER A 101 -7.39 -24.34 5.97
CA SER A 101 -7.77 -25.37 6.94
C SER A 101 -8.41 -24.75 8.19
N ASN A 102 -9.24 -25.51 8.90
CA ASN A 102 -9.89 -25.02 10.14
C ASN A 102 -8.89 -24.44 11.14
N TYR A 103 -7.71 -25.05 11.29
CA TYR A 103 -6.65 -24.55 12.18
C TYR A 103 -6.15 -23.15 11.78
N ARG A 104 -5.94 -22.93 10.48
CA ARG A 104 -5.47 -21.65 9.96
C ARG A 104 -6.56 -20.58 10.00
N ILE A 105 -7.82 -20.96 9.74
CA ILE A 105 -8.97 -20.07 9.87
C ILE A 105 -9.05 -19.50 11.29
N VAL A 106 -8.83 -20.33 12.33
CA VAL A 106 -8.78 -19.85 13.71
C VAL A 106 -7.71 -18.76 13.88
N ASP A 107 -6.49 -18.96 13.37
CA ASP A 107 -5.44 -17.94 13.51
C ASP A 107 -5.75 -16.66 12.72
N LEU A 108 -6.30 -16.77 11.51
CA LEU A 108 -6.75 -15.64 10.70
C LEU A 108 -7.84 -14.84 11.40
N THR A 109 -8.85 -15.53 11.91
CA THR A 109 -10.00 -14.91 12.60
C THR A 109 -9.56 -14.23 13.89
N PHE A 110 -8.66 -14.82 14.68
CA PHE A 110 -8.15 -14.16 15.88
C PHE A 110 -7.36 -12.89 15.56
N LYS A 111 -6.57 -12.90 14.48
CA LYS A 111 -5.83 -11.71 14.05
C LYS A 111 -6.76 -10.58 13.61
N ARG A 112 -7.83 -10.92 12.88
CA ARG A 112 -8.76 -9.93 12.30
C ARG A 112 -9.83 -9.46 13.29
N PHE A 113 -10.38 -10.35 14.10
CA PHE A 113 -11.47 -10.04 15.04
C PHE A 113 -10.97 -9.68 16.44
N LEU A 114 -9.96 -10.40 16.96
CA LEU A 114 -9.42 -10.16 18.30
C LEU A 114 -8.16 -9.28 18.29
N GLY A 115 -7.63 -8.94 17.12
CA GLY A 115 -6.43 -8.12 17.01
C GLY A 115 -5.18 -8.78 17.59
N ARG A 116 -5.13 -10.12 17.70
CA ARG A 116 -3.98 -10.87 18.20
C ARG A 116 -3.74 -12.17 17.44
N ALA A 117 -2.52 -12.68 17.48
CA ALA A 117 -2.23 -14.03 17.02
C ALA A 117 -2.71 -15.08 18.03
N SER A 118 -2.98 -16.29 17.54
CA SER A 118 -3.15 -17.46 18.42
C SER A 118 -1.90 -17.68 19.30
N TYR A 119 -2.10 -18.11 20.55
CA TYR A 119 -1.03 -18.34 21.53
C TYR A 119 -0.17 -19.53 21.16
N SER A 120 -0.80 -20.63 20.74
CA SER A 120 -0.15 -21.88 20.37
C SER A 120 -0.99 -22.64 19.33
N LYS A 121 -0.41 -23.70 18.77
CA LYS A 121 -1.15 -24.65 17.92
C LYS A 121 -2.29 -25.32 18.69
N ASP A 122 -2.16 -25.49 20.00
CA ASP A 122 -3.20 -26.10 20.83
C ASP A 122 -4.45 -25.21 20.88
N GLU A 123 -4.31 -23.89 20.87
CA GLU A 123 -5.44 -22.95 20.74
C GLU A 123 -6.14 -23.14 19.40
N GLN A 124 -5.38 -23.28 18.31
CA GLN A 124 -5.94 -23.54 16.99
C GLN A 124 -6.71 -24.87 16.93
N ILE A 125 -6.20 -25.91 17.58
CA ILE A 125 -6.87 -27.22 17.66
C ILE A 125 -8.12 -27.15 18.55
N ALA A 126 -8.04 -26.47 19.69
CA ALA A 126 -9.15 -26.32 20.62
C ALA A 126 -10.34 -25.61 19.96
N TRP A 127 -10.07 -24.60 19.12
CA TRP A 127 -11.12 -23.83 18.44
C TRP A 127 -11.55 -24.42 17.10
N SER A 128 -10.71 -25.22 16.43
CA SER A 128 -11.09 -25.83 15.14
C SER A 128 -12.28 -26.80 15.27
N ILE A 129 -12.48 -27.42 16.44
CA ILE A 129 -13.64 -28.28 16.71
C ILE A 129 -14.95 -27.46 16.77
N VAL A 130 -14.90 -26.18 17.16
CA VAL A 130 -16.08 -25.30 17.16
C VAL A 130 -16.56 -25.08 15.74
N ILE A 131 -15.63 -24.87 14.81
CA ILE A 131 -15.94 -24.76 13.38
C ILE A 131 -16.55 -26.06 12.88
N ALA A 132 -15.98 -27.22 13.23
CA ALA A 132 -16.48 -28.52 12.78
C ALA A 132 -17.87 -28.87 13.35
N THR A 133 -18.21 -28.40 14.55
CA THR A 133 -19.47 -28.75 15.24
C THR A 133 -20.59 -27.75 15.01
N LYS A 134 -20.28 -26.44 14.96
CA LYS A 134 -21.26 -25.35 14.81
C LYS A 134 -21.21 -24.66 13.45
N GLY A 135 -20.28 -25.06 12.59
CA GLY A 135 -20.01 -24.39 11.32
C GLY A 135 -19.27 -23.06 11.50
N LEU A 136 -19.00 -22.41 10.36
CA LEU A 136 -18.30 -21.12 10.31
C LEU A 136 -19.07 -20.03 11.08
N HIS A 137 -20.39 -19.94 10.87
CA HIS A 137 -21.20 -18.88 11.48
C HIS A 137 -21.21 -18.97 13.01
N GLY A 138 -21.39 -20.18 13.54
CA GLY A 138 -21.36 -20.41 14.99
C GLY A 138 -19.97 -20.21 15.61
N PHE A 139 -18.91 -20.40 14.83
CA PHE A 139 -17.56 -20.04 15.25
C PHE A 139 -17.36 -18.51 15.32
N ILE A 140 -17.79 -17.75 14.32
CA ILE A 140 -17.73 -16.28 14.35
C ILE A 140 -18.53 -15.73 15.54
N ASP A 141 -19.72 -16.29 15.80
CA ASP A 141 -20.50 -15.92 16.98
C ASP A 141 -19.73 -16.17 18.28
N ALA A 142 -19.12 -17.35 18.42
CA ALA A 142 -18.34 -17.68 19.60
C ALA A 142 -17.12 -16.77 19.83
N VAL A 143 -16.51 -16.26 18.75
CA VAL A 143 -15.38 -15.32 18.84
C VAL A 143 -15.86 -13.92 19.22
N VAL A 144 -16.91 -13.43 18.57
CA VAL A 144 -17.45 -12.08 18.79
C VAL A 144 -18.13 -11.94 20.16
N ASP A 145 -18.76 -13.01 20.65
CA ASP A 145 -19.40 -13.05 21.97
C ASP A 145 -18.42 -13.35 23.11
N SER A 146 -17.13 -13.55 22.81
CA SER A 146 -16.11 -13.79 23.83
C SER A 146 -15.90 -12.59 24.74
N ASP A 147 -15.60 -12.86 26.02
CA ASP A 147 -15.29 -11.81 26.99
C ASP A 147 -14.06 -10.99 26.57
N GLU A 148 -13.10 -11.62 25.88
CA GLU A 148 -11.94 -10.94 25.33
C GLU A 148 -12.36 -9.88 24.30
N TYR A 149 -13.25 -10.20 23.36
CA TYR A 149 -13.73 -9.22 22.39
C TYR A 149 -14.43 -8.04 23.10
N ARG A 150 -15.35 -8.36 24.03
CA ARG A 150 -16.13 -7.36 24.77
C ARG A 150 -15.27 -6.42 25.62
N GLN A 151 -14.25 -6.94 26.29
CA GLN A 151 -13.35 -6.13 27.13
C GLN A 151 -12.47 -5.18 26.31
N ASN A 152 -12.09 -5.55 25.08
CA ASN A 152 -11.16 -4.75 24.28
C ASN A 152 -11.86 -3.78 23.32
N PHE A 153 -12.92 -4.22 22.64
CA PHE A 153 -13.58 -3.44 21.59
C PHE A 153 -15.01 -3.03 21.98
N GLY A 154 -15.65 -3.79 22.88
CA GLY A 154 -17.05 -3.59 23.23
C GLY A 154 -17.96 -3.74 22.02
N ASP A 155 -18.92 -2.84 21.88
CA ASP A 155 -19.96 -2.92 20.84
C ASP A 155 -19.73 -1.91 19.70
N ASP A 156 -18.82 -0.96 19.91
CA ASP A 156 -18.79 0.31 19.19
C ASP A 156 -17.46 0.60 18.49
N VAL A 157 -16.41 -0.17 18.78
CA VAL A 157 -15.06 0.03 18.24
C VAL A 157 -14.75 -1.03 17.19
N VAL A 158 -14.21 -0.60 16.04
CA VAL A 158 -13.72 -1.52 15.02
C VAL A 158 -12.46 -2.23 15.54
N PRO A 159 -12.36 -3.57 15.41
CA PRO A 159 -11.16 -4.28 15.82
C PRO A 159 -9.90 -3.75 15.14
N TYR A 160 -8.80 -3.74 15.87
CA TYR A 160 -7.50 -3.32 15.37
C TYR A 160 -6.40 -4.22 15.92
N GLN A 161 -5.21 -4.22 15.30
CA GLN A 161 -4.08 -4.98 15.77
C GLN A 161 -3.58 -4.42 17.10
N ARG A 162 -3.75 -5.17 18.19
CA ARG A 162 -3.40 -4.74 19.54
C ARG A 162 -1.89 -4.84 19.76
N ARG A 163 -1.30 -3.76 20.27
CA ARG A 163 0.11 -3.67 20.70
C ARG A 163 1.11 -4.24 19.69
N ARG A 164 1.03 -3.70 18.46
CA ARG A 164 1.93 -4.07 17.36
C ARG A 164 3.37 -3.70 17.68
N MET A 165 3.62 -2.48 18.17
CA MET A 165 4.95 -1.89 18.31
C MET A 165 5.76 -2.13 17.00
N GLU A 166 6.95 -2.70 17.07
CA GLU A 166 7.79 -3.00 15.89
C GLU A 166 7.34 -4.23 15.06
N GLY A 167 6.23 -4.88 15.44
CA GLY A 167 5.73 -6.07 14.76
C GLY A 167 5.31 -5.82 13.31
N ARG A 168 5.31 -6.88 12.49
CA ARG A 168 4.75 -6.81 11.13
C ARG A 168 3.20 -6.74 11.18
N PRO A 169 2.56 -5.97 10.28
CA PRO A 169 1.10 -5.97 10.15
C PRO A 169 0.55 -7.36 9.83
N PHE A 170 -0.58 -7.75 10.41
CA PHE A 170 -1.14 -9.10 10.24
C PHE A 170 -1.49 -9.44 8.79
N ASN A 171 -1.92 -8.48 7.98
CA ASN A 171 -2.27 -8.74 6.58
C ASN A 171 -1.04 -9.16 5.74
N LEU A 172 0.18 -8.80 6.16
CA LEU A 172 1.42 -9.21 5.52
C LEU A 172 1.93 -10.55 6.05
N THR A 173 1.75 -10.84 7.34
CA THR A 173 2.17 -12.12 7.92
C THR A 173 1.20 -13.26 7.61
N ASN A 174 -0.07 -12.94 7.42
CA ASN A 174 -1.15 -13.88 7.17
C ASN A 174 -1.87 -13.50 5.87
N PRO A 175 -1.28 -13.82 4.70
CA PRO A 175 -1.96 -13.64 3.41
C PRO A 175 -3.21 -14.50 3.33
N ARG A 176 -4.06 -14.22 2.33
CA ARG A 176 -5.36 -14.88 2.10
C ARG A 176 -5.30 -16.40 2.26
N TYR A 177 -4.30 -17.06 1.66
CA TYR A 177 -4.04 -18.48 1.82
C TYR A 177 -2.53 -18.76 1.99
N SER A 178 -2.21 -19.94 2.52
CA SER A 178 -0.82 -20.39 2.76
C SER A 178 -0.31 -21.31 1.65
N ASP A 179 0.93 -21.76 1.79
CA ASP A 179 1.57 -22.78 0.96
C ASP A 179 0.70 -24.03 0.72
N TYR A 180 -0.09 -24.47 1.71
CA TYR A 180 -1.00 -25.61 1.55
C TYR A 180 -1.95 -25.44 0.35
N TRP A 181 -2.70 -24.34 0.32
CA TRP A 181 -3.65 -24.10 -0.76
C TRP A 181 -2.95 -23.73 -2.06
N ARG A 182 -1.85 -22.98 -1.98
CA ARG A 182 -1.02 -22.65 -3.14
C ARG A 182 -0.55 -23.93 -3.83
N ASN A 183 -0.02 -24.88 -3.07
CA ASN A 183 0.48 -26.15 -3.61
C ASN A 183 -0.66 -27.00 -4.17
N ARG A 184 -1.83 -27.02 -3.51
CA ARG A 184 -3.02 -27.70 -4.04
C ARG A 184 -3.49 -27.12 -5.38
N MET A 185 -3.55 -25.79 -5.49
CA MET A 185 -3.90 -25.11 -6.75
C MET A 185 -2.86 -25.39 -7.83
N LEU A 186 -1.58 -25.32 -7.46
CA LEU A 186 -0.46 -25.58 -8.34
C LEU A 186 -0.48 -27.02 -8.84
N GLU A 187 -0.77 -28.01 -7.99
CA GLU A 187 -0.96 -29.40 -8.40
C GLU A 187 -2.13 -29.57 -9.38
N MET A 188 -3.25 -28.89 -9.13
CA MET A 188 -4.41 -28.90 -10.03
C MET A 188 -4.11 -28.22 -11.39
N GLU A 189 -3.41 -27.09 -11.40
CA GLU A 189 -3.04 -26.35 -12.62
C GLU A 189 -1.85 -26.97 -13.38
N LEU A 190 -0.89 -27.58 -12.68
CA LEU A 190 0.30 -28.18 -13.29
C LEU A 190 0.05 -29.54 -13.92
N GLN A 191 -1.05 -30.22 -13.57
CA GLN A 191 -1.55 -31.30 -14.40
C GLN A 191 -1.79 -30.84 -15.86
N THR A 192 -1.97 -29.53 -16.10
CA THR A 192 -2.27 -28.97 -17.43
C THR A 192 -1.25 -27.99 -18.00
N ARG A 193 -0.21 -27.55 -17.28
CA ARG A 193 0.75 -26.55 -17.79
C ARG A 193 2.21 -26.93 -17.56
N SER A 194 2.95 -27.06 -18.67
CA SER A 194 4.41 -27.11 -18.68
C SER A 194 4.99 -25.74 -18.34
N TYR A 195 5.93 -25.70 -17.39
CA TYR A 195 6.66 -24.48 -17.03
C TYR A 195 7.58 -24.04 -18.17
N TYR A 196 7.11 -23.15 -19.04
CA TYR A 196 8.02 -22.31 -19.80
C TYR A 196 8.41 -21.12 -18.93
N GLN A 197 9.61 -21.20 -18.34
CA GLN A 197 10.28 -20.00 -17.85
C GLN A 197 10.57 -19.15 -19.09
N VAL A 198 9.91 -17.99 -19.23
CA VAL A 198 10.21 -17.05 -20.30
C VAL A 198 11.64 -16.56 -20.07
N ARG A 199 12.60 -17.19 -20.73
CA ARG A 199 13.97 -16.67 -20.82
C ARG A 199 13.92 -15.46 -21.72
N GLN A 200 13.87 -14.27 -21.12
CA GLN A 200 14.10 -13.04 -21.88
C GLN A 200 15.59 -13.02 -22.26
N TYR A 201 15.89 -13.22 -23.54
CA TYR A 201 17.24 -13.08 -24.11
C TYR A 201 17.61 -11.60 -24.34
N GLN A 202 17.10 -10.70 -23.50
CA GLN A 202 17.58 -9.33 -23.46
C GLN A 202 18.80 -9.32 -22.55
N SER A 203 19.89 -8.67 -22.98
CA SER A 203 21.01 -8.29 -22.11
C SER A 203 20.39 -7.79 -20.80
N GLY A 204 20.68 -8.47 -19.69
CA GLY A 204 19.98 -8.26 -18.42
C GLY A 204 19.99 -6.79 -18.00
N ASN A 205 19.22 -6.44 -16.97
CA ASN A 205 19.24 -5.10 -16.38
C ASN A 205 20.70 -4.62 -16.29
N LEU A 206 21.05 -3.60 -17.08
CA LEU A 206 22.37 -2.98 -17.01
C LEU A 206 22.61 -2.67 -15.53
N ASP A 207 23.59 -3.34 -14.93
CA ASP A 207 23.81 -3.26 -13.49
C ASP A 207 23.90 -1.78 -13.13
N ARG A 208 23.12 -1.34 -12.14
CA ARG A 208 23.03 0.07 -11.76
C ARG A 208 24.43 0.63 -11.44
N LYS A 209 25.38 -0.23 -11.04
CA LYS A 209 26.80 0.08 -10.89
C LYS A 209 27.49 0.46 -12.21
N VAL A 210 27.21 -0.25 -13.31
CA VAL A 210 27.77 0.01 -14.65
C VAL A 210 27.23 1.32 -15.21
N ILE A 211 25.92 1.60 -15.05
CA ILE A 211 25.34 2.90 -15.46
C ILE A 211 25.94 4.06 -14.65
N ARG A 212 26.14 3.89 -13.35
CA ARG A 212 26.76 4.90 -12.47
C ARG A 212 28.24 5.12 -12.75
N GLN A 213 28.94 4.14 -13.31
CA GLN A 213 30.33 4.29 -13.76
C GLN A 213 30.40 5.02 -15.11
N ALA A 214 29.42 4.81 -16.00
CA ALA A 214 29.38 5.44 -17.31
C ALA A 214 28.99 6.93 -17.27
N VAL A 215 28.18 7.35 -16.29
CA VAL A 215 27.77 8.75 -16.15
C VAL A 215 27.95 9.20 -14.70
N SER A 216 28.85 10.17 -14.49
CA SER A 216 29.01 10.81 -13.18
C SER A 216 27.70 11.49 -12.77
N PRO A 217 27.21 11.32 -11.53
CA PRO A 217 25.98 11.97 -11.05
C PRO A 217 26.06 13.50 -11.10
N MET A 218 27.26 14.06 -11.14
CA MET A 218 27.48 15.50 -11.32
C MET A 218 27.01 16.02 -12.69
N PHE A 219 27.01 15.16 -13.72
CA PHE A 219 26.54 15.54 -15.05
C PHE A 219 25.02 15.75 -15.07
N PHE A 220 24.26 14.91 -14.36
CA PHE A 220 22.81 15.09 -14.22
C PHE A 220 22.45 16.30 -13.36
N ASN A 221 23.17 16.54 -12.27
CA ASN A 221 22.99 17.75 -11.46
C ASN A 221 23.31 19.02 -12.26
N MET A 222 24.37 19.00 -13.06
CA MET A 222 24.72 20.09 -13.97
C MET A 222 23.64 20.30 -15.03
N ALA A 223 23.20 19.23 -15.71
CA ALA A 223 22.15 19.29 -16.71
C ALA A 223 20.82 19.83 -16.15
N GLN A 224 20.50 19.51 -14.89
CA GLN A 224 19.32 20.06 -14.21
C GLN A 224 19.48 21.54 -13.84
N SER A 225 20.70 21.98 -13.54
CA SER A 225 21.01 23.39 -13.29
C SER A 225 21.12 24.26 -14.55
N LEU A 226 21.23 23.64 -15.73
CA LEU A 226 21.20 24.36 -16.99
C LEU A 226 19.78 24.87 -17.22
N LEU A 227 19.61 26.18 -17.07
CA LEU A 227 18.43 26.88 -17.56
C LEU A 227 18.38 26.67 -19.07
N ILE A 228 17.36 25.96 -19.54
CA ILE A 228 17.02 25.98 -20.96
C ILE A 228 16.74 27.45 -21.26
N PRO A 229 17.40 28.10 -22.24
CA PRO A 229 17.00 29.43 -22.64
C PRO A 229 15.54 29.31 -23.06
N GLN A 230 14.63 29.84 -22.24
CA GLN A 230 13.26 30.05 -22.68
C GLN A 230 13.42 30.91 -23.92
N GLN A 231 13.04 30.37 -25.07
CA GLN A 231 12.76 31.22 -26.20
C GLN A 231 11.65 32.12 -25.70
N ASP A 232 11.97 33.38 -25.40
CA ASP A 232 11.00 34.41 -25.07
C ASP A 232 10.03 34.45 -26.25
N SER A 233 8.97 33.65 -26.15
CA SER A 233 7.79 33.74 -26.99
C SER A 233 6.88 34.81 -26.38
N GLN A 234 7.49 35.89 -25.88
CA GLN A 234 6.80 37.16 -25.86
C GLN A 234 6.55 37.45 -27.34
N ARG A 235 5.31 37.25 -27.77
CA ARG A 235 4.87 37.77 -29.05
C ARG A 235 5.15 39.26 -28.97
N ASP A 236 6.20 39.71 -29.63
CA ASP A 236 6.31 41.09 -30.07
C ASP A 236 5.13 41.30 -31.04
N VAL A 237 3.95 41.54 -30.45
CA VAL A 237 2.87 42.21 -31.15
C VAL A 237 3.41 43.60 -31.34
N ALA A 238 4.07 43.82 -32.48
CA ALA A 238 4.47 45.13 -32.94
C ALA A 238 3.22 46.00 -33.04
N ARG A 239 2.83 46.64 -31.93
CA ARG A 239 1.92 47.76 -31.93
C ARG A 239 2.74 48.94 -32.40
N ALA A 240 2.54 49.33 -33.66
CA ALA A 240 2.96 50.63 -34.15
C ALA A 240 2.17 51.71 -33.42
N THR A 241 2.58 52.06 -32.20
CA THR A 241 2.23 53.34 -31.60
C THR A 241 3.25 54.34 -32.10
N SER A 242 2.84 55.16 -33.07
CA SER A 242 3.59 56.33 -33.53
C SER A 242 3.65 57.36 -32.40
N SER A 243 4.47 57.12 -31.39
CA SER A 243 4.96 58.16 -30.50
C SER A 243 6.25 58.71 -31.08
N THR A 244 6.26 60.02 -31.28
CA THR A 244 7.30 60.86 -31.88
C THR A 244 8.68 60.62 -31.26
N ILE A 245 9.42 59.61 -31.74
CA ILE A 245 10.83 59.43 -31.41
C ILE A 245 11.61 60.43 -32.28
N LYS A 246 12.21 61.44 -31.66
CA LYS A 246 13.22 62.27 -32.33
C LYS A 246 14.39 61.36 -32.69
N VAL A 247 14.62 61.14 -33.98
CA VAL A 247 15.77 60.40 -34.48
C VAL A 247 17.04 61.16 -34.07
N PRO A 248 17.99 60.53 -33.35
CA PRO A 248 19.28 61.15 -33.10
C PRO A 248 20.04 61.27 -34.43
N ASP A 249 20.58 62.46 -34.71
CA ASP A 249 21.37 62.71 -35.92
C ASP A 249 22.64 61.85 -35.87
N SER A 250 22.74 60.89 -36.80
CA SER A 250 23.87 59.96 -36.93
C SER A 250 24.80 60.34 -38.07
N SER A 251 24.80 61.61 -38.51
CA SER A 251 25.78 62.09 -39.48
C SER A 251 27.19 62.05 -38.88
N ARG A 252 28.12 61.39 -39.59
CA ARG A 252 29.55 61.38 -39.25
C ARG A 252 30.21 62.62 -39.86
N SER A 253 30.87 63.45 -39.05
CA SER A 253 31.80 64.46 -39.58
C SER A 253 32.99 63.77 -40.25
N ALA A 254 33.37 64.23 -41.44
CA ALA A 254 34.47 63.68 -42.22
C ALA A 254 35.81 63.84 -41.49
N GLY A 255 36.21 62.82 -40.72
CA GLY A 255 37.48 62.83 -39.99
C GLY A 255 37.72 61.68 -39.02
N GLU A 256 36.71 60.88 -38.65
CA GLU A 256 36.91 59.82 -37.67
C GLU A 256 37.46 58.51 -38.27
N VAL A 257 38.56 58.04 -37.67
CA VAL A 257 39.32 56.84 -38.05
C VAL A 257 38.47 55.59 -37.81
N LYS A 258 38.33 54.73 -38.84
CA LYS A 258 37.62 53.45 -38.71
C LYS A 258 38.41 52.50 -37.79
N PRO A 259 37.79 51.90 -36.76
CA PRO A 259 38.46 50.88 -35.97
C PRO A 259 38.67 49.62 -36.84
N THR A 260 39.93 49.23 -37.03
CA THR A 260 40.30 48.02 -37.76
C THR A 260 40.08 46.80 -36.88
N VAL A 261 39.08 45.99 -37.20
CA VAL A 261 38.84 44.70 -36.54
C VAL A 261 39.78 43.68 -37.16
N LYS A 262 40.74 43.15 -36.38
CA LYS A 262 41.57 42.02 -36.79
C LYS A 262 40.93 40.70 -36.36
N ALA A 263 41.00 39.70 -37.22
CA ALA A 263 40.52 38.35 -36.92
C ALA A 263 41.40 37.69 -35.84
N THR A 264 40.76 37.19 -34.78
CA THR A 264 41.38 36.40 -33.73
C THR A 264 41.38 34.93 -34.16
N ASN A 265 42.56 34.30 -34.24
CA ASN A 265 42.65 32.86 -34.53
C ASN A 265 42.16 32.05 -33.33
N VAL A 266 41.12 31.25 -33.54
CA VAL A 266 40.58 30.30 -32.54
C VAL A 266 40.93 28.89 -32.99
N ALA A 267 41.54 28.10 -32.09
CA ALA A 267 41.84 26.69 -32.36
C ALA A 267 40.54 25.86 -32.33
N LEU A 268 40.24 25.16 -33.42
CA LEU A 268 39.09 24.26 -33.50
C LEU A 268 39.37 22.96 -32.71
N PRO A 269 38.44 22.47 -31.87
CA PRO A 269 38.72 21.41 -30.90
C PRO A 269 38.69 19.96 -31.42
N TYR A 270 38.52 19.69 -32.73
CA TYR A 270 38.50 18.30 -33.23
C TYR A 270 39.21 18.13 -34.57
N ARG A 271 40.31 17.36 -34.55
CA ARG A 271 40.97 16.80 -35.74
C ARG A 271 40.52 15.35 -35.90
N TYR A 272 39.50 15.13 -36.72
CA TYR A 272 39.08 13.80 -37.14
C TYR A 272 40.00 13.31 -38.26
N LEU A 273 41.08 12.60 -37.92
CA LEU A 273 41.75 11.73 -38.87
C LEU A 273 42.16 10.42 -38.19
N TYR A 274 41.74 9.33 -38.83
CA TYR A 274 41.92 7.95 -38.45
C TYR A 274 43.39 7.55 -38.67
N ASN A 275 44.10 7.20 -37.60
CA ASN A 275 45.44 6.62 -37.74
C ASN A 275 45.25 5.14 -38.10
N MET A 276 45.49 4.77 -39.36
CA MET A 276 45.51 3.36 -39.75
C MET A 276 46.77 2.69 -39.18
N PRO A 277 46.67 1.49 -38.59
CA PRO A 277 47.85 0.71 -38.21
C PRO A 277 48.33 -0.21 -39.34
N LYS A 278 49.61 -0.61 -39.22
CA LYS A 278 50.40 -1.62 -39.98
C LYS A 278 51.21 -1.02 -41.14
N VAL A 279 52.51 -1.30 -41.30
CA VAL A 279 53.33 -2.50 -41.01
C VAL A 279 54.68 -2.07 -40.42
#